data_AF-A0A3D5A6Q0-F1
#
_entry.id   AF-A0A3D5A6Q0-F1
#
_cell.length_a   1.000
_cell.length_b   1.000
_cell.length_c   1.000
_cell.angle_alpha   90.00
_cell.angle_beta   90.00
_cell.angle_gamma   90.00
#
_symmetry.space_group_name_H-M   'P 1'
#
loop_
_entity.id
_entity.type
_entity.pdbx_description
1 polymer ?
#
loop_
_entity_poly.entity_id
_entity_poly.type
_entity_poly.pdbx_seq_one_letter_code
_entity_poly.pdbx_strand_id
1 'polypeptide(L)'
;MELHPNGALAMEKLTKNLTETFTYEELKRYVEEIRAGIEYTADNDGILKQAIWLASSHYEMTFSLDTAISERVIFPISDTEKRGIEDARFVRFITPKGEVIYYATYTAYDGFSILPKLLTTKDFYHFTVKPIHGEIANKGAAIFPRKIKGKYAMLC
;
A
#
# COMPACT_ATOMS: atom_id res chain seq x y z
N MET A 1 -17.57 -10.45 1.72
CA MET A 1 -17.16 -10.26 3.13
C MET A 1 -18.41 -9.79 3.84
N GLU A 2 -19.12 -10.69 4.50
CA GLU A 2 -20.36 -10.33 5.21
C GLU A 2 -19.98 -9.58 6.50
N LEU A 3 -20.51 -8.38 6.66
CA LEU A 3 -20.32 -7.55 7.85
C LEU A 3 -21.19 -8.15 8.97
N HIS A 4 -20.57 -8.48 10.11
CA HIS A 4 -21.32 -8.82 11.31
C HIS A 4 -22.17 -7.62 11.77
N PRO A 5 -23.41 -7.83 12.24
CA PRO A 5 -24.37 -6.75 12.50
C PRO A 5 -23.91 -5.68 13.50
N ASN A 6 -22.93 -5.98 14.35
CA ASN A 6 -22.54 -5.15 15.49
C ASN A 6 -21.31 -4.25 15.23
N GLY A 7 -20.71 -4.32 14.04
CA GLY A 7 -19.64 -3.41 13.61
C GLY A 7 -20.12 -2.17 12.83
N ALA A 8 -21.44 -2.03 12.65
CA ALA A 8 -22.03 -1.01 11.79
C ALA A 8 -21.66 0.43 12.20
N LEU A 9 -21.58 0.72 13.51
CA LEU A 9 -21.37 2.08 14.00
C LEU A 9 -19.95 2.61 13.71
N ALA A 10 -18.92 1.80 13.92
CA ALA A 10 -17.54 2.18 13.59
C ALA A 10 -17.38 2.42 12.09
N MET A 11 -17.94 1.52 11.26
CA MET A 11 -17.92 1.65 9.81
C MET A 11 -18.66 2.90 9.33
N GLU A 12 -19.86 3.16 9.86
CA GLU A 12 -20.67 4.34 9.54
C GLU A 12 -19.92 5.64 9.85
N LYS A 13 -19.39 5.77 11.07
CA LYS A 13 -18.61 6.96 11.49
C LYS A 13 -17.36 7.14 10.64
N LEU A 14 -16.64 6.06 10.34
CA LEU A 14 -15.45 6.11 9.52
C LEU A 14 -15.79 6.60 8.11
N THR A 15 -16.81 6.02 7.48
CA THR A 15 -17.24 6.38 6.12
C THR A 15 -17.73 7.82 6.03
N LYS A 16 -18.36 8.33 7.10
CA LYS A 16 -18.82 9.72 7.17
C LYS A 16 -17.66 10.73 7.30
N ASN A 17 -16.56 10.36 7.95
CA ASN A 17 -15.42 11.23 8.18
C ASN A 17 -14.39 11.19 7.04
N LEU A 18 -14.34 10.11 6.26
CA LEU A 18 -13.44 9.97 5.13
C LEU A 18 -13.95 10.74 3.90
N THR A 19 -13.08 11.58 3.35
CA THR A 19 -13.27 12.27 2.06
C THR A 19 -12.90 11.36 0.88
N GLU A 20 -13.14 11.80 -0.36
CA GLU A 20 -12.75 11.04 -1.57
C GLU A 20 -11.26 10.70 -1.61
N THR A 21 -10.42 11.59 -1.08
CA THR A 21 -8.98 11.35 -0.86
C THR A 21 -8.63 11.75 0.56
N PHE A 22 -7.76 10.97 1.19
CA PHE A 22 -7.29 11.20 2.55
C PHE A 22 -5.88 10.63 2.71
N THR A 23 -5.12 11.17 3.65
CA THR A 23 -3.79 10.70 4.01
C THR A 23 -3.85 9.58 5.06
N TYR A 24 -2.77 8.80 5.16
CA TYR A 24 -2.65 7.78 6.20
C TYR A 24 -2.75 8.37 7.61
N GLU A 25 -2.19 9.56 7.83
CA GLU A 25 -2.25 10.27 9.11
C GLU A 25 -3.67 10.70 9.47
N GLU A 26 -4.44 11.21 8.50
CA GLU A 26 -5.85 11.55 8.71
C GLU A 26 -6.68 10.32 9.07
N LEU A 27 -6.47 9.20 8.38
CA LEU A 27 -7.15 7.96 8.73
C LEU A 27 -6.82 7.51 10.16
N LYS A 28 -5.54 7.55 10.56
CA LYS A 28 -5.13 7.23 11.93
C LYS A 28 -5.84 8.13 12.94
N ARG A 29 -5.87 9.44 12.68
CA ARG A 29 -6.56 10.40 13.55
C ARG A 29 -8.05 10.05 13.68
N TYR A 30 -8.75 9.81 12.58
CA TYR A 30 -10.18 9.46 12.62
C TYR A 30 -10.43 8.15 13.35
N VAL A 31 -9.57 7.16 13.18
CA VAL A 31 -9.67 5.88 13.89
C VAL A 31 -9.54 6.08 15.40
N GLU A 32 -8.57 6.87 15.87
CA GLU A 32 -8.42 7.15 17.30
C GLU A 32 -9.56 7.99 17.87
N GLU A 33 -10.03 9.00 17.14
CA GLU A 33 -11.19 9.81 17.54
C GLU A 33 -12.47 8.98 17.65
N ILE A 34 -12.71 8.07 16.69
CA ILE A 34 -13.86 7.17 16.73
C ILE A 34 -13.71 6.20 17.90
N ARG A 35 -12.53 5.60 18.10
CA ARG A 35 -12.28 4.67 19.21
C ARG A 35 -12.53 5.32 20.57
N ALA A 36 -12.15 6.60 20.74
CA ALA A 36 -12.39 7.34 21.97
C ALA A 36 -13.86 7.76 22.17
N GLY A 37 -14.64 7.88 21.08
CA GLY A 37 -16.00 8.40 21.09
C GLY A 37 -17.12 7.36 21.03
N ILE A 38 -16.80 6.05 20.98
CA ILE A 38 -17.78 4.95 20.97
C ILE A 38 -17.50 3.94 22.08
N GLU A 39 -18.52 3.18 22.44
CA GLU A 39 -18.34 2.04 23.33
C GLU A 39 -17.46 0.97 22.67
N TYR A 40 -16.50 0.46 23.43
CA TYR A 40 -15.62 -0.60 22.96
C TYR A 40 -16.41 -1.90 22.75
N THR A 41 -16.38 -2.40 21.53
CA THR A 41 -16.78 -3.77 21.19
C THR A 41 -15.69 -4.41 20.35
N ALA A 42 -15.54 -5.74 20.44
CA ALA A 42 -14.56 -6.46 19.63
C ALA A 42 -14.78 -6.24 18.13
N ASP A 43 -16.03 -6.11 17.70
CA ASP A 43 -16.39 -5.86 16.30
C ASP A 43 -15.99 -4.46 15.84
N ASN A 44 -16.29 -3.42 16.63
CA ASN A 44 -15.91 -2.04 16.31
C ASN A 44 -14.39 -1.88 16.24
N ASP A 45 -13.67 -2.38 17.24
CA ASP A 45 -12.21 -2.31 17.24
C ASP A 45 -11.59 -3.16 16.12
N GLY A 46 -12.20 -4.31 15.80
CA GLY A 46 -11.83 -5.14 14.66
C GLY A 46 -11.91 -4.39 13.33
N ILE A 47 -13.01 -3.67 13.08
CA ILE A 47 -13.19 -2.86 11.86
C ILE A 47 -12.17 -1.73 11.78
N LEU A 48 -11.96 -1.00 12.87
CA LEU A 48 -10.99 0.10 12.91
C LEU A 48 -9.56 -0.42 12.64
N LYS A 49 -9.19 -1.57 13.22
CA LYS A 49 -7.90 -2.24 12.94
C LYS A 49 -7.78 -2.67 11.48
N GLN A 50 -8.85 -3.24 10.91
CA GLN A 50 -8.86 -3.64 9.49
C GLN A 50 -8.72 -2.44 8.55
N ALA A 51 -9.32 -1.30 8.86
CA ALA A 51 -9.18 -0.08 8.08
C ALA A 51 -7.72 0.41 8.04
N ILE A 52 -7.07 0.48 9.20
CA ILE A 52 -5.64 0.84 9.29
C ILE A 52 -4.77 -0.17 8.54
N TRP A 53 -5.02 -1.47 8.72
CA TRP A 53 -4.28 -2.51 8.04
C TRP A 53 -4.41 -2.39 6.51
N LEU A 54 -5.62 -2.20 6.00
CA LEU A 54 -5.87 -2.05 4.57
C LEU A 54 -5.13 -0.83 4.01
N ALA A 55 -5.26 0.34 4.64
CA ALA A 55 -4.58 1.56 4.21
C ALA A 55 -3.05 1.46 4.33
N SER A 56 -2.54 0.73 5.32
CA SER A 56 -1.09 0.53 5.48
C SER A 56 -0.46 -0.32 4.36
N SER A 57 -1.29 -1.13 3.70
CA SER A 57 -0.87 -2.05 2.65
C SER A 57 -1.07 -1.48 1.24
N HIS A 58 -2.15 -0.74 1.01
CA HIS A 58 -2.52 -0.19 -0.28
C HIS A 58 -2.62 1.32 -0.22
N TYR A 59 -1.77 2.03 -0.97
CA TYR A 59 -1.83 3.48 -1.07
C TYR A 59 -1.25 3.98 -2.40
N GLU A 60 -1.50 5.26 -2.67
CA GLU A 60 -1.03 5.94 -3.87
C GLU A 60 -0.16 7.12 -3.47
N MET A 61 0.79 7.48 -4.34
CA MET A 61 1.67 8.62 -4.16
C MET A 61 1.73 9.42 -5.45
N THR A 62 1.68 10.74 -5.32
CA THR A 62 1.78 11.66 -6.46
C THR A 62 2.87 12.68 -6.18
N PHE A 63 3.85 12.77 -7.08
CA PHE A 63 4.90 13.80 -7.06
C PHE A 63 4.46 15.03 -7.85
N SER A 64 4.95 16.21 -7.44
CA SER A 64 4.75 17.44 -8.21
C SER A 64 5.38 17.34 -9.60
N LEU A 65 4.69 17.89 -10.60
CA LEU A 65 5.18 18.00 -11.97
C LEU A 65 6.44 18.88 -12.09
N ASP A 66 6.70 19.73 -11.08
CA ASP A 66 7.80 20.70 -11.07
C ASP A 66 9.13 20.11 -10.55
N THR A 67 9.16 18.82 -10.18
CA THR A 67 10.37 18.16 -9.64
C THR A 67 11.01 17.25 -10.68
N ALA A 68 12.34 17.26 -10.76
CA ALA A 68 13.06 16.34 -11.63
C ALA A 68 12.94 14.90 -11.09
N ILE A 69 12.93 13.89 -11.97
CA ILE A 69 12.84 12.48 -11.56
C ILE A 69 13.97 12.11 -10.58
N SER A 70 15.17 12.65 -10.79
CA SER A 70 16.34 12.42 -9.93
C SER A 70 16.22 12.98 -8.51
N GLU A 71 15.27 13.87 -8.28
CA GLU A 71 15.03 14.51 -6.97
C GLU A 71 13.90 13.83 -6.19
N ARG A 72 13.20 12.87 -6.81
CA ARG A 72 12.05 12.20 -6.19
C ARG A 72 12.53 11.20 -5.17
N VAL A 73 12.08 11.40 -3.93
CA VAL A 73 12.33 10.50 -2.80
C VAL A 73 10.99 9.91 -2.37
N ILE A 74 10.92 8.58 -2.33
CA ILE A 74 9.78 7.88 -1.73
C ILE A 74 10.08 7.79 -0.22
N PHE A 75 9.19 8.37 0.58
CA PHE A 75 9.28 8.29 2.05
C PHE A 75 8.40 7.15 2.57
N PRO A 76 8.77 6.55 3.72
CA PRO A 76 7.85 5.70 4.48
C PRO A 76 6.54 6.42 4.79
N ILE A 77 5.41 5.80 4.46
CA ILE A 77 4.08 6.38 4.69
C ILE A 77 3.30 5.58 5.73
N SER A 78 3.51 4.27 5.82
CA SER A 78 2.73 3.40 6.71
C SER A 78 3.53 2.76 7.84
N ASP A 79 2.84 2.25 8.85
CA ASP A 79 3.48 1.61 10.01
C ASP A 79 4.33 0.38 9.63
N THR A 80 4.02 -0.26 8.49
CA THR A 80 4.82 -1.37 7.93
C THR A 80 6.19 -0.93 7.40
N GLU A 81 6.40 0.39 7.25
CA GLU A 81 7.59 1.01 6.69
C GLU A 81 8.32 1.87 7.73
N LYS A 82 7.87 1.89 8.99
CA LYS A 82 8.34 2.84 10.02
C LYS A 82 9.83 2.75 10.34
N ARG A 83 10.51 1.65 9.97
CA ARG A 83 11.96 1.49 10.09
C ARG A 83 12.69 1.57 8.75
N GLY A 84 11.99 1.80 7.65
CA GLY A 84 12.55 2.10 6.34
C GLY A 84 11.87 1.35 5.21
N ILE A 85 12.18 1.82 4.00
CA ILE A 85 11.97 1.11 2.74
C ILE A 85 13.33 0.87 2.09
N GLU A 86 13.52 -0.31 1.53
CA GLU A 86 14.84 -0.74 1.05
C GLU A 86 14.75 -1.37 -0.35
N ASP A 87 15.85 -1.21 -1.09
CA ASP A 87 16.16 -1.90 -2.35
C ASP A 87 15.06 -1.91 -3.41
N ALA A 88 14.53 -0.74 -3.78
CA ALA A 88 13.59 -0.63 -4.87
C ALA A 88 14.23 -1.10 -6.20
N ARG A 89 13.69 -2.15 -6.82
CA ARG A 89 14.18 -2.70 -8.11
C ARG A 89 13.18 -2.47 -9.22
N PHE A 90 13.41 -1.44 -10.02
CA PHE A 90 12.55 -1.10 -11.16
C PHE A 90 12.82 -1.99 -12.37
N VAL A 91 11.75 -2.37 -13.05
CA VAL A 91 11.78 -2.99 -14.38
C VAL A 91 10.80 -2.26 -15.31
N ARG A 92 11.28 -1.95 -16.52
CA ARG A 92 10.40 -1.53 -17.61
C ARG A 92 9.69 -2.75 -18.18
N PHE A 93 8.40 -2.85 -17.95
CA PHE A 93 7.56 -3.95 -18.40
C PHE A 93 6.77 -3.54 -19.64
N ILE A 94 6.82 -4.39 -20.67
CA ILE A 94 6.05 -4.18 -21.91
C ILE A 94 4.88 -5.16 -21.92
N THR A 95 3.66 -4.62 -21.95
CA THR A 95 2.45 -5.46 -22.02
C THR A 95 2.34 -6.13 -23.39
N PRO A 96 1.55 -7.21 -23.54
CA PRO A 96 1.29 -7.81 -24.86
C PRO A 96 0.70 -6.85 -25.88
N LYS A 97 0.10 -5.73 -25.44
CA LYS A 97 -0.45 -4.67 -26.30
C LYS A 97 0.55 -3.55 -26.61
N GLY A 98 1.80 -3.67 -26.16
CA GLY A 98 2.85 -2.67 -26.38
C GLY A 98 2.88 -1.51 -25.38
N GLU A 99 2.00 -1.50 -24.38
CA GLU A 99 1.99 -0.48 -23.33
C GLU A 99 3.20 -0.65 -22.40
N VAL A 100 3.80 0.48 -21.98
CA VAL A 100 4.91 0.50 -21.03
C VAL A 100 4.36 0.76 -19.63
N ILE A 101 4.72 -0.13 -18.69
CA ILE A 101 4.46 0.01 -17.27
C ILE A 101 5.78 -0.20 -16.54
N TYR A 102 6.10 0.63 -15.56
CA TYR A 102 7.24 0.40 -14.68
C TYR A 102 6.75 -0.26 -13.41
N TYR A 103 7.26 -1.46 -13.15
CA TYR A 103 7.05 -2.15 -11.88
C TYR A 103 8.31 -2.03 -11.04
N ALA A 104 8.16 -1.90 -9.73
CA ALA A 104 9.25 -2.05 -8.78
C ALA A 104 8.82 -2.89 -7.60
N THR A 105 9.71 -3.76 -7.16
CA THR A 105 9.59 -4.41 -5.84
C THR A 105 10.44 -3.63 -4.85
N TYR A 106 9.98 -3.51 -3.62
CA TYR A 106 10.80 -3.00 -2.51
C TYR A 106 10.44 -3.73 -1.21
N THR A 107 11.31 -3.61 -0.21
CA THR A 107 11.07 -4.19 1.11
C THR A 107 10.64 -3.10 2.09
N ALA A 108 9.44 -3.21 2.65
CA ALA A 108 9.01 -2.42 3.80
C ALA A 108 9.47 -3.10 5.09
N TYR A 109 10.03 -2.34 6.03
CA TYR A 109 10.50 -2.84 7.32
C TYR A 109 9.88 -2.08 8.48
N ASP A 110 9.30 -2.81 9.43
CA ASP A 110 8.65 -2.23 10.62
C ASP A 110 9.51 -2.33 11.89
N GLY A 111 10.70 -2.94 11.84
CA GLY A 111 11.53 -3.21 13.02
C GLY A 111 11.46 -4.65 13.51
N PHE A 112 10.42 -5.39 13.14
CA PHE A 112 10.19 -6.78 13.54
C PHE A 112 10.09 -7.70 12.33
N SER A 113 9.41 -7.25 11.27
CA SER A 113 9.07 -8.03 10.09
C SER A 113 9.33 -7.23 8.81
N ILE A 114 9.51 -7.97 7.72
CA ILE A 114 9.63 -7.41 6.37
C ILE A 114 8.37 -7.72 5.56
N LEU A 115 7.94 -6.77 4.75
CA LEU A 115 6.80 -6.93 3.84
C LEU A 115 7.23 -6.52 2.41
N PRO A 116 7.31 -7.47 1.46
CA PRO A 116 7.52 -7.15 0.06
C PRO A 116 6.33 -6.40 -0.52
N LYS A 117 6.61 -5.27 -1.19
CA LYS A 117 5.59 -4.43 -1.83
C LYS A 117 5.92 -4.20 -3.30
N LEU A 118 4.86 -4.04 -4.11
CA LEU A 118 4.89 -3.71 -5.53
C LEU A 118 4.52 -2.24 -5.72
N LEU A 119 5.44 -1.47 -6.28
CA LEU A 119 5.24 -0.15 -6.87
C LEU A 119 4.89 -0.32 -8.35
N THR A 120 3.90 0.44 -8.82
CA THR A 120 3.56 0.53 -10.24
C THR A 120 3.39 1.98 -10.66
N THR A 121 4.00 2.37 -11.77
CA THR A 121 3.82 3.69 -12.40
C THR A 121 3.90 3.58 -13.93
N LYS A 122 3.34 4.55 -14.64
CA LYS A 122 3.52 4.72 -16.09
C LYS A 122 4.40 5.92 -16.44
N ASP A 123 4.58 6.85 -15.51
CA ASP A 123 5.09 8.20 -15.77
C ASP A 123 6.07 8.71 -14.70
N PHE A 124 6.30 7.93 -13.63
CA PHE A 124 7.07 8.30 -12.44
C PHE A 124 6.49 9.49 -11.64
N TYR A 125 5.30 9.98 -11.96
CA TYR A 125 4.60 11.00 -11.17
C TYR A 125 3.61 10.35 -10.24
N HIS A 126 2.81 9.43 -10.76
CA HIS A 126 1.81 8.72 -10.01
C HIS A 126 2.25 7.28 -9.78
N PHE A 127 2.28 6.87 -8.52
CA PHE A 127 2.63 5.52 -8.09
C PHE A 127 1.45 4.91 -7.34
N THR A 128 1.21 3.63 -7.63
CA THR A 128 0.36 2.79 -6.80
C THR A 128 1.24 1.78 -6.06
N VAL A 129 0.94 1.54 -4.79
CA VAL A 129 1.66 0.61 -3.91
C VAL A 129 0.70 -0.44 -3.40
N LYS A 130 1.11 -1.71 -3.49
CA LYS A 130 0.34 -2.86 -3.00
C LYS A 130 1.27 -3.90 -2.39
N PRO A 131 0.85 -4.67 -1.37
CA PRO A 131 1.61 -5.82 -0.91
C PRO A 131 1.69 -6.89 -2.00
N ILE A 132 2.79 -7.64 -2.02
CA ILE A 132 2.87 -8.86 -2.83
C ILE A 132 2.52 -10.02 -1.91
N HIS A 133 1.50 -10.78 -2.29
CA HIS A 133 1.05 -11.96 -1.56
C HIS A 133 1.58 -13.24 -2.20
N GLY A 134 1.96 -14.22 -1.37
CA GLY A 134 2.44 -15.52 -1.80
C GLY A 134 3.67 -15.96 -1.00
N GLU A 135 4.14 -17.18 -1.28
CA GLU A 135 5.40 -17.70 -0.75
C GLU A 135 6.57 -17.00 -1.47
N ILE A 136 6.92 -15.81 -1.01
CA ILE A 136 8.09 -15.07 -1.49
C ILE A 136 9.25 -15.46 -0.59
N ALA A 137 10.30 -16.02 -1.20
CA ALA A 137 11.38 -16.65 -0.47
C ALA A 137 12.14 -15.68 0.46
N ASN A 138 12.25 -14.38 0.15
CA ASN A 138 12.88 -13.34 0.98
C ASN A 138 12.86 -11.94 0.32
N LYS A 139 13.74 -11.02 0.81
CA LYS A 139 14.12 -9.76 0.14
C LYS A 139 14.71 -10.03 -1.26
N GLY A 140 14.75 -8.99 -2.10
CA GLY A 140 15.52 -9.06 -3.35
C GLY A 140 14.72 -9.48 -4.58
N ALA A 141 13.40 -9.67 -4.46
CA ALA A 141 12.58 -10.10 -5.57
C ALA A 141 12.72 -9.16 -6.78
N ALA A 142 12.81 -9.71 -8.00
CA ALA A 142 12.96 -8.92 -9.23
C ALA A 142 12.02 -9.43 -10.33
N ILE A 143 11.21 -8.53 -10.89
CA ILE A 143 10.18 -8.89 -11.88
C ILE A 143 10.80 -8.98 -13.28
N PHE A 144 10.38 -9.98 -14.06
CA PHE A 144 10.76 -10.09 -15.47
C PHE A 144 10.12 -8.99 -16.32
N PRO A 145 10.79 -8.47 -17.37
CA PRO A 145 10.30 -7.33 -18.17
C PRO A 145 9.09 -7.66 -19.09
N ARG A 146 8.58 -8.89 -19.03
CA ARG A 146 7.45 -9.37 -19.84
C ARG A 146 6.82 -10.62 -19.21
N LYS A 147 5.63 -10.98 -19.69
CA LYS A 147 5.02 -12.27 -19.33
C LYS A 147 5.75 -13.45 -19.97
N ILE A 148 5.88 -14.54 -19.23
CA ILE A 148 6.38 -15.84 -19.71
C ILE A 148 5.20 -16.80 -19.73
N LYS A 149 4.87 -17.35 -20.90
CA LYS A 149 3.69 -18.23 -21.09
C LYS A 149 2.40 -17.64 -20.50
N GLY A 150 2.17 -16.33 -20.72
CA GLY A 150 0.98 -15.62 -20.24
C GLY A 150 0.97 -15.26 -18.75
N LYS A 151 2.01 -15.60 -17.98
CA LYS A 151 2.12 -15.33 -16.55
C LYS A 151 3.19 -14.29 -16.24
N TYR A 152 3.00 -13.54 -15.15
CA TYR A 152 4.08 -12.75 -14.56
C TYR A 152 5.10 -13.70 -13.91
N ALA A 153 6.37 -13.31 -13.94
CA ALA A 153 7.46 -14.08 -13.36
C ALA A 153 8.39 -13.15 -12.56
N MET A 154 8.97 -13.67 -11.49
CA MET A 154 9.94 -12.97 -10.66
C MET A 154 11.07 -13.92 -10.24
N LEU A 155 12.26 -13.38 -10.02
CA LEU A 155 13.33 -14.03 -9.28
C LEU A 155 13.14 -13.70 -7.80
N CYS A 156 13.35 -14.68 -6.91
CA CYS A 156 13.31 -14.55 -5.46
C CYS A 156 14.52 -15.23 -4.84
#